data_AF-A0A957U4Y0-F1
#
_entry.id   AF-A0A957U4Y0-F1
#
_cell.length_a   1.000
_cell.length_b   1.000
_cell.length_c   1.000
_cell.angle_alpha   90.00
_cell.angle_beta   90.00
_cell.angle_gamma   90.00
#
_symmetry.space_group_name_H-M   'P 1'
#
loop_
_entity.id
_entity.type
_entity.pdbx_description
1 polymer ?
#
loop_
_entity_poly.entity_id
_entity_poly.type
_entity_poly.pdbx_seq_one_letter_code
_entity_poly.pdbx_strand_id
1 'polypeptide(L)'
;MLLRRDLLRLGLGSVASLIGLGLVGDSSQAQGDSDQSHEDAHHPNNMQLVGEVDNEANGFDPLDILVDWDYGTVSQLENGQTLREYAMVAVDKEIEIAPGIFFPAWTYNGRVPGPTIRCTEGDRIRIHFVNAGSHPHTIHFHGIHPYEMDGVPGAGPGEIDPGESFIYEFDAEPFGCHLYHCHAIPLKRHIHKGLYGAFIVDPKEGRPPAREFVMVMNGFDTNFDGDNEIYAVNTVGHVYARRPIPLKTDELARIYLINITEFDPINSFHLHAEFFNYYDHGTTLEPTLRTVDTIMQCQAQRG
;
A
#
# COMPACT_ATOMS: atom_id res chain seq x y z
N MET A 1 -50.43 8.49 -20.34
CA MET A 1 -51.17 7.42 -21.04
C MET A 1 -50.71 6.08 -20.48
N LEU A 2 -51.60 5.41 -19.74
CA LEU A 2 -51.49 4.04 -19.21
C LEU A 2 -52.37 3.13 -20.08
N LEU A 3 -51.99 1.86 -20.27
CA LEU A 3 -52.81 0.65 -20.61
C LEU A 3 -51.83 -0.43 -21.15
N ARG A 4 -51.80 -1.73 -20.80
CA ARG A 4 -52.76 -2.76 -20.30
C ARG A 4 -51.95 -3.89 -19.59
N ARG A 5 -52.31 -4.40 -18.39
CA ARG A 5 -53.33 -5.45 -18.03
C ARG A 5 -52.93 -6.87 -18.47
N ASP A 6 -53.03 -8.00 -17.74
CA ASP A 6 -53.69 -8.48 -16.49
C ASP A 6 -52.93 -9.78 -16.04
N LEU A 7 -52.65 -10.11 -14.76
CA LEU A 7 -53.48 -10.68 -13.67
C LEU A 7 -53.89 -12.18 -13.79
N LEU A 8 -53.46 -12.98 -12.80
CA LEU A 8 -54.21 -13.97 -11.97
C LEU A 8 -53.65 -15.40 -11.77
N ARG A 9 -53.35 -15.64 -10.47
CA ARG A 9 -53.41 -16.84 -9.61
C ARG A 9 -54.39 -17.96 -10.01
N LEU A 10 -54.06 -19.23 -9.70
CA LEU A 10 -54.69 -20.09 -8.64
C LEU A 10 -54.31 -21.58 -8.75
N GLY A 11 -54.32 -22.28 -7.59
CA GLY A 11 -54.44 -23.75 -7.44
C GLY A 11 -53.35 -24.37 -6.53
N LEU A 12 -53.44 -24.43 -5.19
CA LEU A 12 -54.30 -25.23 -4.28
C LEU A 12 -54.19 -26.77 -4.40
N GLY A 13 -53.82 -27.41 -3.27
CA GLY A 13 -54.19 -28.79 -2.88
C GLY A 13 -52.99 -29.62 -2.38
N SER A 14 -52.73 -29.73 -1.06
CA SER A 14 -53.31 -30.69 -0.07
C SER A 14 -52.81 -32.14 -0.26
N VAL A 15 -52.50 -33.00 0.71
CA VAL A 15 -52.54 -33.08 2.18
C VAL A 15 -51.91 -34.47 2.54
N ALA A 16 -51.48 -34.63 3.80
CA ALA A 16 -51.45 -35.88 4.60
C ALA A 16 -50.10 -36.59 4.87
N SER A 17 -49.80 -36.52 6.17
CA SER A 17 -48.92 -37.28 7.05
C SER A 17 -49.15 -38.80 7.05
N LEU A 18 -48.12 -39.56 7.44
CA LEU A 18 -48.26 -40.81 8.20
C LEU A 18 -47.04 -41.06 9.09
N ILE A 19 -47.32 -41.20 10.38
CA ILE A 19 -46.43 -41.62 11.48
C ILE A 19 -46.37 -43.16 11.48
N GLY A 20 -45.19 -43.73 11.76
CA GLY A 20 -45.03 -45.16 12.00
C GLY A 20 -43.83 -45.46 12.91
N LEU A 21 -44.12 -45.76 14.17
CA LEU A 21 -43.20 -46.11 15.26
C LEU A 21 -42.48 -47.46 15.03
N GLY A 22 -41.21 -47.51 15.47
CA GLY A 22 -40.75 -48.51 16.45
C GLY A 22 -40.01 -49.72 15.90
N LEU A 23 -38.76 -49.91 16.34
CA LEU A 23 -38.30 -51.12 17.04
C LEU A 23 -37.02 -50.80 17.81
N VAL A 24 -37.09 -51.02 19.12
CA VAL A 24 -35.99 -50.98 20.10
C VAL A 24 -35.22 -52.30 19.99
N GLY A 25 -33.89 -52.22 19.99
CA GLY A 25 -32.97 -53.36 20.06
C GLY A 25 -31.78 -53.02 20.96
N ASP A 26 -31.43 -53.98 21.82
CA ASP A 26 -30.75 -53.88 23.10
C ASP A 26 -29.29 -53.40 23.15
N SER A 27 -28.97 -52.81 24.30
CA SER A 27 -27.70 -52.70 25.04
C SER A 27 -26.34 -53.04 24.39
N SER A 28 -25.40 -52.11 24.51
CA SER A 28 -24.14 -52.35 25.25
C SER A 28 -23.44 -51.04 25.60
N GLN A 29 -23.36 -50.71 26.89
CA GLN A 29 -22.35 -49.80 27.42
C GLN A 29 -20.98 -50.47 27.27
N ALA A 30 -20.07 -49.82 26.55
CA ALA A 30 -18.64 -50.05 26.67
C ALA A 30 -17.99 -48.69 26.86
N GLN A 31 -17.64 -48.42 28.11
CA GLN A 31 -16.82 -47.30 28.53
C GLN A 31 -15.39 -47.65 28.09
N GLY A 32 -14.94 -47.02 27.00
CA GLY A 32 -13.59 -47.12 26.48
C GLY A 32 -12.95 -45.74 26.49
N ASP A 33 -11.98 -45.58 27.36
CA ASP A 33 -11.09 -44.42 27.42
C ASP A 33 -10.27 -44.37 26.12
N SER A 34 -10.41 -43.30 25.33
CA SER A 34 -9.54 -43.03 24.20
C SER A 34 -9.25 -41.54 24.12
N ASP A 35 -8.14 -41.18 24.76
CA ASP A 35 -7.29 -40.03 24.43
C ASP A 35 -7.01 -40.03 22.92
N GLN A 36 -7.63 -39.11 22.17
CA GLN A 36 -7.33 -38.85 20.77
C GLN A 36 -7.61 -37.38 20.44
N SER A 37 -6.50 -36.63 20.45
CA SER A 37 -6.15 -35.53 19.54
C SER A 37 -7.30 -34.67 19.01
N HIS A 38 -7.34 -33.42 19.46
CA HIS A 38 -7.90 -32.33 18.66
C HIS A 38 -7.30 -32.39 17.26
N GLU A 39 -8.08 -32.84 16.28
CA GLU A 39 -7.80 -32.62 14.88
C GLU A 39 -7.80 -31.10 14.66
N ASP A 40 -6.61 -30.56 14.40
CA ASP A 40 -6.44 -29.23 13.86
C ASP A 40 -7.34 -29.09 12.64
N ALA A 41 -8.32 -28.20 12.74
CA ALA A 41 -9.07 -27.72 11.60
C ALA A 41 -8.08 -26.99 10.67
N HIS A 42 -7.49 -27.76 9.75
CA HIS A 42 -6.63 -27.27 8.69
C HIS A 42 -7.37 -26.18 7.90
N HIS A 43 -7.01 -24.92 8.13
CA HIS A 43 -7.30 -23.81 7.21
C HIS A 43 -6.64 -24.12 5.86
N PRO A 44 -7.39 -24.30 4.77
CA PRO A 44 -6.83 -24.76 3.50
C PRO A 44 -6.31 -23.58 2.66
N ASN A 45 -5.56 -22.65 3.25
CA ASN A 45 -5.01 -21.49 2.53
C ASN A 45 -3.78 -20.84 3.21
N ASN A 46 -2.93 -21.63 3.88
CA ASN A 46 -1.61 -21.13 4.28
C ASN A 46 -0.66 -21.19 3.08
N MET A 47 -0.89 -20.34 2.06
CA MET A 47 0.01 -20.14 0.92
C MET A 47 1.24 -19.35 1.40
N GLN A 48 2.01 -19.93 2.33
CA GLN A 48 3.28 -19.36 2.71
C GLN A 48 4.24 -19.60 1.54
N LEU A 49 4.62 -18.53 0.84
CA LEU A 49 5.63 -18.56 -0.21
C LEU A 49 6.88 -19.30 0.29
N VAL A 50 7.41 -20.24 -0.49
CA VAL A 50 8.58 -21.06 -0.13
C VAL A 50 9.85 -20.45 -0.73
N GLY A 51 10.90 -20.30 0.07
CA GLY A 51 12.17 -19.67 -0.33
C GLY A 51 12.30 -18.22 0.15
N GLU A 52 13.37 -17.55 -0.27
CA GLU A 52 13.65 -16.14 0.03
C GLU A 52 13.98 -15.40 -1.26
N VAL A 53 13.66 -14.10 -1.29
CA VAL A 53 14.07 -13.20 -2.37
C VAL A 53 15.52 -12.80 -2.14
N ASP A 54 16.31 -12.80 -3.21
CA ASP A 54 17.69 -12.28 -3.15
C ASP A 54 17.64 -10.76 -3.23
N ASN A 55 17.64 -10.10 -2.07
CA ASN A 55 17.56 -8.63 -2.00
C ASN A 55 18.77 -7.92 -2.61
N GLU A 56 19.95 -8.56 -2.61
CA GLU A 56 21.15 -8.00 -3.25
C GLU A 56 20.96 -7.98 -4.76
N ALA A 57 20.52 -9.10 -5.34
CA ALA A 57 20.17 -9.18 -6.77
C ALA A 57 18.98 -8.28 -7.14
N ASN A 58 17.97 -8.19 -6.26
CA ASN A 58 16.82 -7.31 -6.44
C ASN A 58 17.21 -5.82 -6.36
N GLY A 59 18.34 -5.52 -5.71
CA GLY A 59 18.90 -4.17 -5.56
C GLY A 59 18.18 -3.30 -4.52
N PHE A 60 17.36 -3.88 -3.66
CA PHE A 60 16.77 -3.23 -2.48
C PHE A 60 16.29 -4.26 -1.46
N ASP A 61 16.24 -3.87 -0.19
CA ASP A 61 15.73 -4.69 0.92
C ASP A 61 14.53 -4.00 1.59
N PRO A 62 13.36 -4.66 1.70
CA PRO A 62 12.18 -4.09 2.37
C PRO A 62 12.43 -3.61 3.80
N LEU A 63 13.32 -4.26 4.57
CA LEU A 63 13.64 -3.81 5.93
C LEU A 63 14.48 -2.53 5.93
N ASP A 64 15.30 -2.30 4.91
CA ASP A 64 16.03 -1.03 4.76
C ASP A 64 15.05 0.08 4.35
N ILE A 65 14.12 -0.24 3.41
CA ILE A 65 13.06 0.69 2.98
C ILE A 65 12.24 1.20 4.16
N LEU A 66 11.96 0.37 5.17
CA LEU A 66 11.21 0.78 6.36
C LEU A 66 11.76 2.05 7.02
N VAL A 67 13.07 2.29 6.97
CA VAL A 67 13.74 3.36 7.73
C VAL A 67 14.64 4.24 6.87
N ASP A 68 14.58 4.07 5.55
CA ASP A 68 15.35 4.84 4.59
C ASP A 68 14.62 6.13 4.22
N TRP A 69 15.10 7.25 4.80
CA TRP A 69 14.55 8.59 4.60
C TRP A 69 15.49 9.40 3.71
N ASP A 70 15.01 9.80 2.53
CA ASP A 70 15.73 10.72 1.65
C ASP A 70 15.43 12.16 2.06
N TYR A 71 16.43 12.85 2.61
CA TYR A 71 16.32 14.27 3.00
C TYR A 71 16.76 15.24 1.90
N GLY A 72 17.23 14.71 0.77
CA GLY A 72 17.77 15.46 -0.35
C GLY A 72 19.08 16.18 -0.02
N THR A 73 19.59 16.92 -1.00
CA THR A 73 20.67 17.89 -0.79
C THR A 73 20.07 19.18 -0.25
N VAL A 74 20.54 19.61 0.92
CA VAL A 74 19.99 20.78 1.64
C VAL A 74 20.87 22.01 1.40
N SER A 75 20.23 23.11 1.03
CA SER A 75 20.84 24.43 0.91
C SER A 75 19.87 25.52 1.37
N GLN A 76 20.24 26.80 1.24
CA GLN A 76 19.35 27.93 1.51
C GLN A 76 19.21 28.81 0.27
N LEU A 77 17.99 29.25 0.01
CA LEU A 77 17.70 30.31 -0.96
C LEU A 77 18.10 31.67 -0.38
N GLU A 78 18.21 32.68 -1.25
CA GLU A 78 18.56 34.06 -0.86
C GLU A 78 17.58 34.67 0.16
N ASN A 79 16.32 34.24 0.15
CA ASN A 79 15.29 34.67 1.08
C ASN A 79 15.36 33.97 2.46
N GLY A 80 16.34 33.07 2.66
CA GLY A 80 16.52 32.29 3.89
C GLY A 80 15.66 31.03 4.00
N GLN A 81 14.81 30.73 3.00
CA GLN A 81 14.05 29.47 2.94
C GLN A 81 15.00 28.30 2.66
N THR A 82 14.80 27.19 3.37
CA THR A 82 15.52 25.95 3.09
C THR A 82 15.12 25.42 1.71
N LEU A 83 16.11 25.09 0.89
CA LEU A 83 15.91 24.37 -0.37
C LEU A 83 16.36 22.92 -0.18
N ARG A 84 15.52 21.97 -0.58
CA ARG A 84 15.85 20.54 -0.66
C ARG A 84 15.75 20.07 -2.10
N GLU A 85 16.86 19.54 -2.60
CA GLU A 85 16.94 19.03 -3.97
C GLU A 85 17.08 17.52 -3.98
N TYR A 86 16.29 16.86 -4.83
CA TYR A 86 16.25 15.41 -4.97
C TYR A 86 16.51 15.03 -6.42
N ALA A 87 17.18 13.90 -6.63
CA ALA A 87 17.35 13.31 -7.95
C ALA A 87 16.41 12.11 -8.09
N MET A 88 15.58 12.13 -9.12
CA MET A 88 14.62 11.07 -9.40
C MET A 88 14.79 10.57 -10.83
N VAL A 89 15.01 9.29 -11.01
CA VAL A 89 15.18 8.67 -12.33
C VAL A 89 14.16 7.56 -12.49
N ALA A 90 13.27 7.67 -13.48
CA ALA A 90 12.44 6.54 -13.88
C ALA A 90 13.28 5.56 -14.69
N VAL A 91 13.28 4.28 -14.30
CA VAL A 91 13.99 3.20 -15.01
C VAL A 91 13.14 1.94 -15.06
N ASP A 92 13.21 1.23 -16.18
CA ASP A 92 12.63 -0.10 -16.34
C ASP A 92 13.52 -1.12 -15.62
N LYS A 93 12.94 -1.94 -14.75
CA LYS A 93 13.68 -2.93 -13.98
C LYS A 93 12.83 -4.17 -13.70
N GLU A 94 13.39 -5.35 -13.95
CA GLU A 94 12.79 -6.58 -13.45
C GLU A 94 13.13 -6.73 -11.96
N ILE A 95 12.11 -6.91 -11.13
CA ILE A 95 12.23 -7.06 -9.67
C ILE A 95 11.66 -8.41 -9.24
N GLU A 96 12.23 -9.00 -8.20
CA GLU A 96 11.69 -10.21 -7.59
C GLU A 96 10.73 -9.82 -6.45
N ILE A 97 9.44 -10.15 -6.60
CA ILE A 97 8.37 -9.75 -5.66
C ILE A 97 7.97 -10.87 -4.69
N ALA A 98 8.33 -12.10 -5.04
CA ALA A 98 8.22 -13.30 -4.23
C ALA A 98 9.27 -14.30 -4.74
N PRO A 99 9.70 -15.29 -3.94
CA PRO A 99 10.74 -16.23 -4.36
C PRO A 99 10.43 -16.89 -5.72
N GLY A 100 11.26 -16.63 -6.71
CA GLY A 100 11.12 -17.12 -8.09
C GLY A 100 10.05 -16.42 -8.94
N ILE A 101 9.40 -15.38 -8.44
CA ILE A 101 8.37 -14.61 -9.15
C ILE A 101 8.92 -13.21 -9.43
N PHE A 102 9.21 -12.98 -10.71
CA PHE A 102 9.74 -11.73 -11.22
C PHE A 102 8.63 -10.89 -11.84
N PHE A 103 8.73 -9.57 -11.63
CA PHE A 103 7.78 -8.59 -12.12
C PHE A 103 8.51 -7.50 -12.92
N PRO A 104 8.12 -7.24 -14.18
CA PRO A 104 8.73 -6.20 -14.99
C PRO A 104 8.19 -4.83 -14.56
N ALA A 105 8.88 -4.18 -13.63
CA ALA A 105 8.51 -2.93 -13.01
C ALA A 105 9.01 -1.70 -13.78
N TRP A 106 8.32 -0.59 -13.56
CA TRP A 106 8.82 0.76 -13.81
C TRP A 106 9.08 1.39 -12.45
N THR A 107 10.29 1.86 -12.22
CA THR A 107 10.76 2.18 -10.88
C THR A 107 11.32 3.59 -10.82
N TYR A 108 11.19 4.20 -9.66
CA TYR A 108 11.93 5.41 -9.33
C TYR A 108 13.22 5.01 -8.60
N ASN A 109 14.37 5.42 -9.15
CA ASN A 109 15.70 5.11 -8.63
C ASN A 109 15.96 3.59 -8.45
N GLY A 110 15.39 2.76 -9.31
CA GLY A 110 15.69 1.32 -9.36
C GLY A 110 15.06 0.49 -8.23
N ARG A 111 14.09 1.03 -7.48
CA ARG A 111 13.39 0.30 -6.41
C ARG A 111 11.88 0.58 -6.40
N VAL A 112 11.14 -0.33 -5.77
CA VAL A 112 9.69 -0.18 -5.50
C VAL A 112 9.46 -0.48 -4.01
N PRO A 113 8.76 0.37 -3.25
CA PRO A 113 8.44 1.76 -3.60
C PRO A 113 9.72 2.57 -3.90
N GLY A 114 9.55 3.67 -4.60
CA GLY A 114 10.61 4.66 -4.82
C GLY A 114 11.09 5.32 -3.53
N PRO A 115 12.07 6.25 -3.61
CA PRO A 115 12.58 6.99 -2.48
C PRO A 115 11.51 7.59 -1.55
N THR A 116 11.67 7.39 -0.23
CA THR A 116 10.82 8.08 0.75
C THR A 116 11.35 9.49 0.94
N ILE A 117 10.79 10.45 0.21
CA ILE A 117 11.14 11.87 0.30
C ILE A 117 10.69 12.39 1.65
N ARG A 118 11.58 13.02 2.41
CA ARG A 118 11.29 13.59 3.73
C ARG A 118 11.80 15.02 3.86
N CYS A 119 10.91 15.92 4.22
CA CYS A 119 11.19 17.35 4.36
C CYS A 119 10.42 17.95 5.53
N THR A 120 10.65 19.23 5.80
CA THR A 120 9.90 20.00 6.79
C THR A 120 8.95 20.97 6.08
N GLU A 121 7.78 21.18 6.66
CA GLU A 121 6.79 22.10 6.13
C GLU A 121 7.38 23.50 5.90
N GLY A 122 7.12 24.05 4.72
CA GLY A 122 7.66 25.33 4.25
C GLY A 122 9.03 25.25 3.58
N ASP A 123 9.69 24.09 3.54
CA ASP A 123 10.88 23.90 2.70
C ASP A 123 10.52 24.06 1.21
N ARG A 124 11.40 24.65 0.41
CA ARG A 124 11.32 24.61 -1.06
C ARG A 124 11.79 23.25 -1.53
N ILE A 125 10.95 22.53 -2.26
CA ILE A 125 11.26 21.23 -2.85
C ILE A 125 11.61 21.42 -4.32
N ARG A 126 12.71 20.79 -4.75
CA ARG A 126 13.08 20.68 -6.17
C ARG A 126 13.41 19.23 -6.51
N ILE A 127 12.63 18.64 -7.42
CA ILE A 127 12.85 17.28 -7.91
C ILE A 127 13.42 17.34 -9.32
N HIS A 128 14.66 16.94 -9.47
CA HIS A 128 15.32 16.77 -10.76
C HIS A 128 14.92 15.41 -11.32
N PHE A 129 13.87 15.39 -12.15
CA PHE A 129 13.36 14.16 -12.76
C PHE A 129 14.01 13.90 -14.11
N VAL A 130 14.46 12.67 -14.32
CA VAL A 130 14.93 12.16 -15.62
C VAL A 130 14.16 10.89 -15.96
N ASN A 131 13.61 10.83 -17.17
CA ASN A 131 13.02 9.60 -17.68
C ASN A 131 14.07 8.79 -18.45
N ALA A 132 14.59 7.74 -17.83
CA ALA A 132 15.49 6.78 -18.47
C ALA A 132 14.82 5.43 -18.77
N GLY A 133 13.48 5.38 -18.67
CA GLY A 133 12.66 4.23 -19.05
C GLY A 133 12.33 4.20 -20.54
N SER A 134 11.47 3.26 -20.93
CA SER A 134 11.04 3.11 -22.33
C SER A 134 9.69 3.76 -22.66
N HIS A 135 9.00 4.32 -21.66
CA HIS A 135 7.66 4.90 -21.79
C HIS A 135 7.61 6.34 -21.24
N PRO A 136 6.68 7.19 -21.70
CA PRO A 136 6.47 8.50 -21.10
C PRO A 136 6.05 8.37 -19.62
N HIS A 137 6.63 9.19 -18.76
CA HIS A 137 6.40 9.17 -17.32
C HIS A 137 6.26 10.58 -16.77
N THR A 138 5.65 10.70 -15.60
CA THR A 138 5.54 11.94 -14.84
C THR A 138 5.69 11.65 -13.36
N ILE A 139 5.82 12.67 -12.53
CA ILE A 139 5.62 12.55 -11.08
C ILE A 139 4.50 13.49 -10.66
N HIS A 140 3.41 12.94 -10.16
CA HIS A 140 2.35 13.66 -9.48
C HIS A 140 2.54 13.52 -7.97
N PHE A 141 2.58 14.65 -7.27
CA PHE A 141 2.72 14.71 -5.82
C PHE A 141 1.36 14.93 -5.18
N HIS A 142 1.06 14.19 -4.12
CA HIS A 142 -0.08 14.51 -3.26
C HIS A 142 0.37 15.61 -2.31
N GLY A 143 -0.09 16.84 -2.55
CA GLY A 143 0.30 18.02 -1.79
C GLY A 143 -0.26 19.28 -2.43
N ILE A 144 0.15 20.46 -1.94
CA ILE A 144 -0.19 21.72 -2.58
C ILE A 144 0.98 22.15 -3.47
N HIS A 145 0.71 22.33 -4.75
CA HIS A 145 1.68 22.82 -5.72
C HIS A 145 0.98 23.57 -6.87
N PRO A 146 1.71 24.38 -7.64
CA PRO A 146 1.17 25.00 -8.85
C PRO A 146 0.74 23.97 -9.89
N TYR A 147 -0.18 24.39 -10.78
CA TYR A 147 -0.67 23.56 -11.89
C TYR A 147 0.46 23.04 -12.78
N GLU A 148 1.47 23.86 -13.03
CA GLU A 148 2.62 23.51 -13.88
C GLU A 148 3.50 22.40 -13.29
N MET A 149 3.34 22.12 -12.00
CA MET A 149 4.13 21.15 -11.23
C MET A 149 3.31 19.92 -10.83
N ASP A 150 2.07 19.80 -11.32
CA ASP A 150 1.12 18.74 -10.95
C ASP A 150 1.48 17.37 -11.56
N GLY A 151 2.20 17.35 -12.68
CA GLY A 151 2.60 16.11 -13.33
C GLY A 151 1.45 15.30 -13.95
N VAL A 152 0.26 15.89 -14.06
CA VAL A 152 -0.87 15.32 -14.80
C VAL A 152 -0.73 15.62 -16.30
N PRO A 153 -1.03 14.66 -17.20
CA PRO A 153 -1.04 14.92 -18.64
C PRO A 153 -1.91 16.12 -19.02
N GLY A 154 -1.33 17.10 -19.72
CA GLY A 154 -1.96 18.38 -20.07
C GLY A 154 -1.66 19.54 -19.11
N ALA A 155 -1.08 19.25 -17.94
CA ALA A 155 -0.58 20.25 -16.99
C ALA A 155 0.93 20.43 -17.12
N GLY A 156 1.41 21.67 -17.00
CA GLY A 156 2.83 22.01 -17.12
C GLY A 156 3.46 21.45 -18.41
N PRO A 157 4.56 20.68 -18.34
CA PRO A 157 5.19 20.07 -19.52
C PRO A 157 4.39 18.88 -20.10
N GLY A 158 3.37 18.37 -19.41
CA GLY A 158 2.68 17.14 -19.76
C GLY A 158 3.48 15.88 -19.36
N GLU A 159 3.45 14.86 -20.21
CA GLU A 159 4.25 13.64 -20.04
C GLU A 159 5.71 13.91 -20.42
N ILE A 160 6.65 13.35 -19.66
CA ILE A 160 8.09 13.48 -19.93
C ILE A 160 8.52 12.26 -20.75
N ASP A 161 8.96 12.48 -21.98
CA ASP A 161 9.30 11.41 -22.90
C ASP A 161 10.62 10.70 -22.50
N PRO A 162 10.85 9.46 -22.98
CA PRO A 162 12.12 8.76 -22.78
C PRO A 162 13.34 9.61 -23.19
N GLY A 163 14.29 9.75 -22.27
CA GLY A 163 15.51 10.56 -22.43
C GLY A 163 15.35 12.03 -22.03
N GLU A 164 14.13 12.48 -21.74
CA GLU A 164 13.86 13.85 -21.30
C GLU A 164 13.93 14.01 -19.79
N SER A 165 13.94 15.27 -19.35
CA SER A 165 14.04 15.66 -17.95
C SER A 165 13.14 16.84 -17.64
N PHE A 166 12.65 16.90 -16.42
CA PHE A 166 11.87 18.03 -15.91
C PHE A 166 12.22 18.31 -14.45
N ILE A 167 12.07 19.56 -14.04
CA ILE A 167 12.26 19.98 -12.66
C ILE A 167 10.91 20.32 -12.05
N TYR A 168 10.44 19.50 -11.12
CA TYR A 168 9.27 19.83 -10.30
C TYR A 168 9.71 20.74 -9.14
N GLU A 169 9.02 21.86 -8.94
CA GLU A 169 9.39 22.81 -7.89
C GLU A 169 8.18 23.42 -7.17
N PHE A 170 8.06 23.19 -5.87
CA PHE A 170 6.94 23.62 -5.04
C PHE A 170 7.35 23.75 -3.57
N ASP A 171 6.50 24.36 -2.75
CA ASP A 171 6.73 24.45 -1.31
C ASP A 171 6.10 23.23 -0.61
N ALA A 172 6.79 22.67 0.38
CA ALA A 172 6.29 21.53 1.13
C ALA A 172 5.15 21.93 2.06
N GLU A 173 3.91 21.75 1.62
CA GLU A 173 2.72 21.99 2.44
C GLU A 173 1.49 21.18 1.96
N PRO A 174 0.54 20.85 2.88
CA PRO A 174 0.65 20.96 4.33
C PRO A 174 1.59 19.89 4.91
N PHE A 175 2.00 20.02 6.18
CA PHE A 175 2.63 18.90 6.87
C PHE A 175 1.73 17.65 6.85
N GLY A 176 2.31 16.46 6.78
CA GLY A 176 1.54 15.23 6.75
C GLY A 176 2.28 14.00 6.23
N CYS A 177 1.52 12.92 6.11
CA CYS A 177 1.89 11.73 5.38
C CYS A 177 1.27 11.83 3.99
N HIS A 178 2.10 11.92 2.96
CA HIS A 178 1.67 12.00 1.57
C HIS A 178 2.42 10.98 0.72
N LEU A 179 2.17 11.02 -0.58
CA LEU A 179 2.79 10.12 -1.55
C LEU A 179 3.03 10.86 -2.86
N TYR A 180 3.76 10.22 -3.75
CA TYR A 180 3.86 10.62 -5.14
C TYR A 180 3.75 9.39 -6.03
N HIS A 181 3.29 9.57 -7.26
CA HIS A 181 3.19 8.48 -8.24
C HIS A 181 3.20 9.00 -9.68
N CYS A 182 3.40 8.11 -10.65
CA CYS A 182 3.24 8.46 -12.05
C CYS A 182 1.77 8.73 -12.41
N HIS A 183 1.53 9.71 -13.28
CA HIS A 183 0.20 10.07 -13.75
C HIS A 183 0.04 9.97 -15.29
N ALA A 184 1.07 9.47 -15.98
CA ALA A 184 1.00 9.16 -17.41
C ALA A 184 -0.10 8.13 -17.74
N ILE A 185 -0.59 8.14 -18.99
CA ILE A 185 -1.72 7.32 -19.43
C ILE A 185 -1.22 6.01 -20.07
N PRO A 186 -1.78 4.84 -19.71
CA PRO A 186 -2.94 4.62 -18.85
C PRO A 186 -2.60 4.56 -17.35
N LEU A 187 -3.23 5.44 -16.56
CA LEU A 187 -2.92 5.71 -15.14
C LEU A 187 -2.69 4.45 -14.30
N LYS A 188 -3.66 3.52 -14.30
CA LYS A 188 -3.61 2.30 -13.48
C LYS A 188 -2.34 1.49 -13.72
N ARG A 189 -1.94 1.35 -14.99
CA ARG A 189 -0.75 0.57 -15.36
C ARG A 189 0.53 1.25 -14.88
N HIS A 190 0.61 2.58 -15.00
CA HIS A 190 1.79 3.33 -14.55
C HIS A 190 1.98 3.24 -13.03
N ILE A 191 0.89 3.34 -12.26
CA ILE A 191 0.93 3.14 -10.80
C ILE A 191 1.30 1.69 -10.50
N HIS A 192 0.52 0.72 -11.01
CA HIS A 192 0.69 -0.71 -10.77
C HIS A 192 2.11 -1.23 -11.06
N LYS A 193 2.77 -0.67 -12.08
CA LYS A 193 4.13 -1.03 -12.47
C LYS A 193 5.20 -0.66 -11.44
N GLY A 194 4.88 0.14 -10.41
CA GLY A 194 5.81 0.45 -9.32
C GLY A 194 6.24 1.91 -9.23
N LEU A 195 5.70 2.80 -10.08
CA LEU A 195 6.05 4.23 -10.07
C LEU A 195 5.27 4.97 -8.98
N TYR A 196 5.61 4.70 -7.73
CA TYR A 196 5.09 5.37 -6.54
C TYR A 196 6.11 5.40 -5.42
N GLY A 197 5.98 6.35 -4.50
CA GLY A 197 6.80 6.46 -3.30
C GLY A 197 6.14 7.32 -2.24
N ALA A 198 6.74 7.36 -1.06
CA ALA A 198 6.25 8.12 0.08
C ALA A 198 6.79 9.56 0.07
N PHE A 199 5.95 10.52 0.46
CA PHE A 199 6.31 11.92 0.62
C PHE A 199 5.92 12.39 2.02
N ILE A 200 6.89 12.52 2.92
CA ILE A 200 6.67 12.85 4.31
C ILE A 200 7.05 14.31 4.55
N VAL A 201 6.10 15.09 5.04
CA VAL A 201 6.30 16.49 5.42
C VAL A 201 6.15 16.58 6.94
N ASP A 202 7.26 16.85 7.62
CA ASP A 202 7.29 17.05 9.06
C ASP A 202 6.74 18.44 9.43
N PRO A 203 5.93 18.57 10.50
CA PRO A 203 5.47 19.87 10.98
C PRO A 203 6.65 20.71 11.48
N LYS A 204 6.57 22.03 11.33
CA LYS A 204 7.65 22.95 11.76
C LYS A 204 8.02 22.82 13.24
N GLU A 205 7.03 22.57 14.09
CA GLU A 205 7.24 22.41 15.54
C GLU A 205 7.72 21.01 15.93
N GLY A 206 7.79 20.09 14.96
CA GLY A 206 8.18 18.70 15.16
C GLY A 206 7.07 17.83 15.73
N ARG A 207 7.40 16.55 15.94
CA ARG A 207 6.56 15.56 16.61
C ARG A 207 7.35 14.99 17.81
N PRO A 208 6.69 14.39 18.80
CA PRO A 208 7.38 13.61 19.81
C PRO A 208 8.32 12.59 19.15
N PRO A 209 9.57 12.44 19.65
CA PRO A 209 10.49 11.43 19.14
C PRO A 209 9.86 10.05 19.17
N ALA A 210 9.98 9.32 18.08
CA ALA A 210 9.49 7.96 17.92
C ALA A 210 10.49 7.16 17.08
N ARG A 211 10.40 5.85 17.16
CA ARG A 211 10.98 4.98 16.16
C ARG A 211 10.05 4.96 14.95
N GLU A 212 10.53 5.45 13.82
CA GLU A 212 9.70 5.71 12.66
C GLU A 212 9.90 4.65 11.59
N PHE A 213 8.80 4.26 10.94
CA PHE A 213 8.78 3.31 9.83
C PHE A 213 7.88 3.82 8.71
N VAL A 214 8.22 3.51 7.46
CA VAL A 214 7.34 3.71 6.30
C VAL A 214 6.88 2.36 5.74
N MET A 215 5.57 2.23 5.58
CA MET A 215 4.91 1.04 5.04
C MET A 215 4.05 1.44 3.85
N VAL A 216 4.45 1.02 2.66
CA VAL A 216 3.67 1.22 1.44
C VAL A 216 3.03 -0.11 1.06
N MET A 217 1.70 -0.19 1.19
CA MET A 217 0.90 -1.36 0.81
C MET A 217 0.67 -1.37 -0.70
N ASN A 218 1.06 -2.45 -1.37
CA ASN A 218 0.93 -2.62 -2.81
C ASN A 218 0.46 -4.03 -3.20
N GLY A 219 0.02 -4.15 -4.45
CA GLY A 219 -0.42 -5.40 -5.08
C GLY A 219 0.21 -5.57 -6.46
N PHE A 220 0.39 -6.83 -6.87
CA PHE A 220 0.96 -7.23 -8.14
C PHE A 220 0.02 -8.20 -8.86
N ASP A 221 -0.35 -7.82 -10.07
CA ASP A 221 -1.09 -8.61 -11.05
C ASP A 221 -0.03 -9.17 -12.01
N THR A 222 0.18 -10.48 -11.92
CA THR A 222 1.25 -11.21 -12.59
C THR A 222 0.81 -11.85 -13.90
N ASN A 223 -0.52 -11.98 -14.09
CA ASN A 223 -1.11 -12.63 -15.25
C ASN A 223 -1.80 -11.62 -16.22
N PHE A 224 -1.91 -10.36 -15.81
CA PHE A 224 -2.49 -9.21 -16.50
C PHE A 224 -4.01 -9.28 -16.73
N ASP A 225 -4.76 -9.94 -15.85
CA ASP A 225 -6.22 -10.03 -15.90
C ASP A 225 -6.95 -8.91 -15.15
N GLY A 226 -6.20 -8.06 -14.42
CA GLY A 226 -6.73 -6.96 -13.63
C GLY A 226 -7.04 -7.31 -12.18
N ASP A 227 -6.61 -8.48 -11.69
CA ASP A 227 -6.66 -8.87 -10.28
C ASP A 227 -5.23 -9.11 -9.73
N ASN A 228 -4.99 -8.85 -8.44
CA ASN A 228 -3.66 -9.03 -7.85
C ASN A 228 -3.46 -10.47 -7.32
N GLU A 229 -2.36 -11.12 -7.69
CA GLU A 229 -1.94 -12.42 -7.11
C GLU A 229 -1.08 -12.27 -5.85
N ILE A 230 -0.30 -11.20 -5.77
CA ILE A 230 0.65 -10.98 -4.68
C ILE A 230 0.39 -9.62 -4.04
N TYR A 231 0.23 -9.62 -2.73
CA TYR A 231 0.14 -8.40 -1.92
C TYR A 231 1.39 -8.28 -1.06
N ALA A 232 1.85 -7.06 -0.86
CA ALA A 232 3.03 -6.80 -0.06
C ALA A 232 2.94 -5.46 0.69
N VAL A 233 3.83 -5.33 1.66
CA VAL A 233 4.21 -4.05 2.26
C VAL A 233 5.68 -3.85 1.90
N ASN A 234 6.00 -2.76 1.21
CA ASN A 234 7.31 -2.53 0.62
C ASN A 234 7.73 -3.66 -0.35
N THR A 235 6.79 -4.10 -1.21
CA THR A 235 7.01 -4.88 -2.45
C THR A 235 7.25 -6.37 -2.33
N VAL A 236 7.99 -6.86 -1.33
CA VAL A 236 8.26 -8.31 -1.24
C VAL A 236 7.19 -9.01 -0.40
N GLY A 237 6.46 -9.94 -1.02
CA GLY A 237 5.41 -10.72 -0.38
C GLY A 237 5.91 -11.49 0.84
N HIS A 238 5.18 -11.38 1.97
CA HIS A 238 5.45 -12.08 3.23
C HIS A 238 6.84 -11.84 3.85
N VAL A 239 7.61 -10.82 3.42
CA VAL A 239 8.97 -10.59 3.92
C VAL A 239 9.01 -10.43 5.44
N TYR A 240 8.07 -9.67 6.03
CA TYR A 240 8.05 -9.42 7.47
C TYR A 240 7.56 -10.60 8.31
N ALA A 241 6.88 -11.59 7.70
CA ALA A 241 6.58 -12.84 8.39
C ALA A 241 7.84 -13.69 8.62
N ARG A 242 8.82 -13.58 7.71
CA ARG A 242 10.11 -14.29 7.80
C ARG A 242 11.18 -13.47 8.52
N ARG A 243 11.15 -12.15 8.32
CA ARG A 243 12.05 -11.16 8.90
C ARG A 243 11.25 -10.14 9.71
N PRO A 244 10.84 -10.49 10.95
CA PRO A 244 10.02 -9.61 11.78
C PRO A 244 10.68 -8.25 12.00
N ILE A 245 9.86 -7.20 12.04
CA ILE A 245 10.32 -5.84 12.32
C ILE A 245 10.72 -5.78 13.80
N PRO A 246 12.01 -5.53 14.13
CA PRO A 246 12.45 -5.56 15.52
C PRO A 246 11.95 -4.32 16.24
N LEU A 247 11.23 -4.48 17.35
CA LEU A 247 10.77 -3.40 18.23
C LEU A 247 11.26 -3.63 19.67
N LYS A 248 11.45 -2.56 20.42
CA LYS A 248 11.73 -2.59 21.86
C LYS A 248 10.44 -2.32 22.64
N THR A 249 10.28 -2.98 23.77
CA THR A 249 9.18 -2.72 24.69
C THR A 249 9.24 -1.27 25.20
N ASP A 250 8.07 -0.66 25.40
CA ASP A 250 7.90 0.73 25.88
C ASP A 250 8.49 1.82 24.96
N GLU A 251 8.90 1.49 23.73
CA GLU A 251 9.32 2.48 22.74
C GLU A 251 8.11 2.97 21.92
N LEU A 252 7.98 4.29 21.73
CA LEU A 252 6.98 4.84 20.84
C LEU A 252 7.38 4.52 19.39
N ALA A 253 6.60 3.67 18.72
CA ALA A 253 6.70 3.45 17.29
C ALA A 253 5.72 4.36 16.52
N ARG A 254 6.13 4.86 15.36
CA ARG A 254 5.29 5.61 14.42
C ARG A 254 5.43 4.97 13.05
N ILE A 255 4.31 4.64 12.44
CA ILE A 255 4.26 4.05 11.10
C ILE A 255 3.57 5.06 10.19
N TYR A 256 4.23 5.41 9.09
CA TYR A 256 3.64 6.13 7.97
C TYR A 256 3.09 5.07 7.01
N LEU A 257 1.78 4.85 7.05
CA LEU A 257 1.11 3.78 6.30
C LEU A 257 0.40 4.36 5.08
N ILE A 258 0.81 3.94 3.89
CA ILE A 258 0.29 4.44 2.61
C ILE A 258 -0.30 3.26 1.83
N ASN A 259 -1.54 3.40 1.34
CA ASN A 259 -2.11 2.45 0.39
C ASN A 259 -1.93 2.92 -1.05
N ILE A 260 -1.26 2.12 -1.88
CA ILE A 260 -1.17 2.32 -3.33
C ILE A 260 -1.58 1.09 -4.13
N THR A 261 -2.29 0.16 -3.47
CA THR A 261 -2.86 -1.03 -4.12
C THR A 261 -3.79 -0.59 -5.25
N GLU A 262 -3.49 -1.04 -6.47
CA GLU A 262 -4.34 -0.83 -7.65
C GLU A 262 -5.26 -2.03 -7.84
N PHE A 263 -6.31 -1.86 -8.65
CA PHE A 263 -7.38 -2.84 -8.94
C PHE A 263 -8.34 -3.09 -7.79
N ASP A 264 -7.84 -3.43 -6.61
CA ASP A 264 -8.66 -3.62 -5.41
C ASP A 264 -9.11 -2.27 -4.83
N PRO A 265 -10.42 -2.11 -4.52
CA PRO A 265 -10.95 -0.81 -4.10
C PRO A 265 -10.50 -0.40 -2.68
N ILE A 266 -10.06 -1.36 -1.86
CA ILE A 266 -9.78 -1.14 -0.43
C ILE A 266 -8.69 -2.09 0.06
N ASN A 267 -7.86 -1.61 0.97
CA ASN A 267 -6.92 -2.41 1.76
C ASN A 267 -7.12 -2.09 3.25
N SER A 268 -6.54 -2.89 4.14
CA SER A 268 -6.66 -2.73 5.59
C SER A 268 -5.37 -3.08 6.31
N PHE A 269 -5.23 -2.55 7.51
CA PHE A 269 -4.08 -2.83 8.38
C PHE A 269 -4.58 -3.16 9.78
N HIS A 270 -4.05 -4.26 10.34
CA HIS A 270 -4.39 -4.75 11.66
C HIS A 270 -3.11 -5.11 12.44
N LEU A 271 -3.05 -4.77 13.73
CA LEU A 271 -2.00 -5.23 14.64
C LEU A 271 -2.57 -6.20 15.67
N HIS A 272 -1.94 -7.36 15.78
CA HIS A 272 -2.33 -8.37 16.76
C HIS A 272 -1.94 -7.92 18.17
N ALA A 273 -2.87 -8.02 19.10
CA ALA A 273 -2.67 -7.76 20.53
C ALA A 273 -2.14 -6.35 20.89
N GLU A 274 -2.23 -5.40 19.96
CA GLU A 274 -1.80 -4.01 20.14
C GLU A 274 -2.88 -3.06 19.62
N PHE A 275 -2.93 -1.87 20.20
CA PHE A 275 -3.80 -0.77 19.75
C PHE A 275 -2.95 0.44 19.38
N PHE A 276 -3.41 1.22 18.43
CA PHE A 276 -2.74 2.42 17.96
C PHE A 276 -3.70 3.60 17.82
N ASN A 277 -3.12 4.79 17.78
CA ASN A 277 -3.80 6.01 17.41
C ASN A 277 -3.54 6.26 15.92
N TYR A 278 -4.57 6.59 15.16
CA TYR A 278 -4.48 6.84 13.72
C TYR A 278 -4.67 8.33 13.43
N TYR A 279 -3.86 8.84 12.51
CA TYR A 279 -3.83 10.24 12.12
C TYR A 279 -4.14 10.31 10.62
N ASP A 280 -5.41 10.52 10.27
CA ASP A 280 -5.82 10.50 8.86
C ASP A 280 -5.03 11.54 8.04
N HIS A 281 -4.33 11.08 7.00
CA HIS A 281 -3.39 11.85 6.15
C HIS A 281 -2.20 12.47 6.90
N GLY A 282 -2.06 12.24 8.21
CA GLY A 282 -1.01 12.79 9.06
C GLY A 282 -1.00 14.32 9.21
N THR A 283 -2.07 15.01 8.77
CA THR A 283 -2.17 16.49 8.69
C THR A 283 -2.61 17.15 9.99
N THR A 284 -2.69 16.39 11.08
CA THR A 284 -3.08 16.85 12.41
C THR A 284 -2.10 16.33 13.46
N LEU A 285 -1.97 17.05 14.57
CA LEU A 285 -1.15 16.62 15.72
C LEU A 285 -1.95 15.81 16.75
N GLU A 286 -3.27 15.75 16.58
CA GLU A 286 -4.19 14.95 17.40
C GLU A 286 -4.78 13.84 16.55
N PRO A 287 -4.88 12.60 17.06
CA PRO A 287 -5.35 11.48 16.27
C PRO A 287 -6.83 11.62 15.92
N THR A 288 -7.18 11.22 14.70
CA THR A 288 -8.56 11.18 14.20
C THR A 288 -9.30 9.95 14.72
N LEU A 289 -8.60 8.84 14.93
CA LEU A 289 -9.10 7.66 15.64
C LEU A 289 -8.17 7.33 16.80
N ARG A 290 -8.74 7.03 17.97
CA ARG A 290 -7.99 6.69 19.18
C ARG A 290 -8.21 5.23 19.55
N THR A 291 -7.14 4.55 19.94
CA THR A 291 -7.19 3.18 20.47
C THR A 291 -7.99 2.24 19.55
N VAL A 292 -7.52 2.13 18.30
CA VAL A 292 -8.03 1.15 17.33
C VAL A 292 -6.96 0.11 17.04
N ASP A 293 -7.35 -1.09 16.65
CA ASP A 293 -6.43 -2.15 16.24
C ASP A 293 -6.48 -2.41 14.72
N THR A 294 -7.44 -1.77 14.02
CA THR A 294 -7.73 -2.01 12.61
C THR A 294 -8.17 -0.72 11.94
N ILE A 295 -7.65 -0.45 10.74
CA ILE A 295 -8.09 0.65 9.86
C ILE A 295 -8.24 0.14 8.42
N MET A 296 -8.98 0.89 7.60
CA MET A 296 -9.12 0.64 6.18
C MET A 296 -8.71 1.87 5.37
N GLN A 297 -8.12 1.65 4.20
CA GLN A 297 -7.66 2.67 3.28
C GLN A 297 -8.06 2.27 1.86
N CYS A 298 -8.75 3.13 1.13
CA CYS A 298 -8.82 3.07 -0.33
C CYS A 298 -7.45 3.48 -0.93
N GLN A 299 -7.26 3.31 -2.24
CA GLN A 299 -6.05 3.78 -2.92
C GLN A 299 -5.79 5.26 -2.61
N ALA A 300 -4.53 5.60 -2.37
CA ALA A 300 -4.02 6.92 -1.97
C ALA A 300 -4.47 7.46 -0.59
N GLN A 301 -5.29 6.72 0.17
CA GLN A 301 -5.45 7.01 1.60
C GLN A 301 -4.22 6.54 2.38
N ARG A 302 -3.91 7.27 3.44
CA ARG A 302 -2.70 7.12 4.24
C ARG A 302 -2.87 7.78 5.61
N GLY A 303 -1.96 7.48 6.55
CA GLY A 303 -1.93 8.10 7.87
C GLY A 303 -0.82 7.58 8.76
#